data_AF-A0A9J6FYH1-F1
#
_entry.id   AF-A0A9J6FYH1-F1
#
_cell.length_a   1.000
_cell.length_b   1.000
_cell.length_c   1.000
_cell.angle_alpha   90.00
_cell.angle_beta   90.00
_cell.angle_gamma   90.00
#
_symmetry.space_group_name_H-M   'P 1'
#
loop_
_entity.id
_entity.type
_entity.pdbx_description
1 polymer ?
#
loop_
_entity_poly.entity_id
_entity_poly.type
_entity_poly.pdbx_seq_one_letter_code
_entity_poly.pdbx_strand_id
1 'polypeptide(L)'
;MFIVLHFAVTVTNGIKAEANGRHSGFRNFENIDLTWRNLTYKVKSGKGRKNIVDNMSGEASSGTLTAIMGPSGAGKTTLLNLLTGFYDKGYEGEVQTNGFVRDQALFNKQSCYVMQEDRLLPALTVHEAISMSVELRMPSAQDKQKKASPLNSRD
;
A
#
# COMPACT_ATOMS: atom_id res chain seq x y z
N MET A 1 16.19 -5.80 24.01
CA MET A 1 14.77 -5.49 23.74
C MET A 1 14.49 -5.83 22.28
N PHE A 2 13.99 -7.04 22.02
CA PHE A 2 13.70 -7.52 20.66
C PHE A 2 12.26 -7.13 20.33
N ILE A 3 12.08 -6.02 19.61
CA ILE A 3 10.77 -5.64 19.08
C ILE A 3 10.54 -6.51 17.83
N VAL A 4 9.70 -7.52 17.96
CA VAL A 4 9.26 -8.37 16.84
C VAL A 4 7.74 -8.38 16.81
N LEU A 5 7.19 -7.32 16.22
CA LEU A 5 5.95 -7.26 15.43
C LEU A 5 5.66 -5.77 15.28
N HIS A 6 5.77 -5.24 14.07
CA HIS A 6 5.14 -3.94 13.79
C HIS A 6 4.56 -3.88 12.38
N PHE A 7 4.96 -4.76 11.47
CA PHE A 7 4.51 -4.69 10.10
C PHE A 7 4.30 -6.07 9.50
N ALA A 8 3.03 -6.39 9.29
CA ALA A 8 2.58 -7.46 8.44
C ALA A 8 2.28 -6.85 7.06
N VAL A 9 2.90 -7.38 6.01
CA VAL A 9 2.37 -7.19 4.66
C VAL A 9 1.42 -8.36 4.44
N THR A 10 0.13 -8.10 4.59
CA THR A 10 -0.89 -9.05 4.13
C THR A 10 -1.25 -8.66 2.71
N VAL A 11 -0.83 -9.47 1.75
CA VAL A 11 -1.36 -9.37 0.41
C VAL A 11 -2.62 -10.23 0.39
N THR A 12 -3.76 -9.57 0.55
CA THR A 12 -5.05 -10.26 0.67
C THR A 12 -5.47 -10.81 -0.67
N ASN A 13 -5.98 -12.04 -0.68
CA ASN A 13 -6.74 -12.54 -1.82
C ASN A 13 -7.88 -11.57 -2.14
N GLY A 14 -8.24 -11.46 -3.41
CA GLY A 14 -9.47 -10.77 -3.80
C GLY A 14 -10.65 -11.31 -3.01
N ILE A 15 -11.40 -10.43 -2.33
CA ILE A 15 -12.63 -10.84 -1.65
C ILE A 15 -13.62 -11.27 -2.73
N LYS A 16 -13.78 -12.58 -2.92
CA LYS A 16 -14.90 -13.15 -3.68
C LYS A 16 -16.11 -13.16 -2.76
N ALA A 17 -16.84 -12.06 -2.74
CA ALA A 17 -18.11 -12.00 -2.02
C ALA A 17 -19.15 -12.81 -2.81
N GLU A 18 -19.56 -13.97 -2.30
CA GLU A 18 -20.82 -14.60 -2.73
C GLU A 18 -21.96 -13.71 -2.23
N ALA A 19 -22.41 -12.82 -3.12
CA ALA A 19 -23.49 -11.90 -2.84
C ALA A 19 -24.83 -12.64 -2.93
N ASN A 20 -25.34 -13.07 -1.78
CA ASN A 20 -26.76 -13.40 -1.64
C ASN A 20 -27.55 -12.09 -1.64
N GLY A 21 -27.91 -11.61 -2.84
CA GLY A 21 -28.91 -10.56 -3.09
C GLY A 21 -28.62 -9.16 -2.53
N ARG A 22 -28.47 -8.19 -3.44
CA ARG A 22 -28.74 -6.73 -3.31
C ARG A 22 -27.58 -5.73 -3.11
N HIS A 23 -26.31 -6.13 -3.09
CA HIS A 23 -25.20 -5.15 -3.21
C HIS A 23 -24.17 -5.57 -4.28
N SER A 24 -24.49 -5.29 -5.55
CA SER A 24 -23.61 -5.49 -6.71
C SER A 24 -22.56 -4.38 -6.83
N GLY A 25 -21.65 -4.26 -5.85
CA GLY A 25 -20.67 -3.18 -5.78
C GLY A 25 -19.22 -3.59 -5.57
N PHE A 26 -18.94 -4.85 -5.24
CA PHE A 26 -17.57 -5.30 -5.02
C PHE A 26 -16.94 -5.70 -6.35
N ARG A 27 -15.93 -4.93 -6.80
CA ARG A 27 -15.11 -5.30 -7.96
C ARG A 27 -14.41 -6.64 -7.65
N ASN A 28 -14.39 -7.54 -8.62
CA ASN A 28 -13.48 -8.69 -8.60
C ASN A 28 -12.06 -8.12 -8.58
N PHE A 29 -11.40 -8.19 -7.43
CA PHE A 29 -9.98 -7.91 -7.31
C PHE A 29 -9.24 -9.20 -7.59
N GLU A 30 -8.28 -9.18 -8.51
CA GLU A 30 -7.36 -10.31 -8.66
C GLU A 30 -6.44 -10.38 -7.45
N ASN A 31 -5.99 -11.60 -7.13
CA ASN A 31 -4.94 -11.82 -6.15
C ASN A 31 -3.68 -11.06 -6.59
N ILE A 32 -3.01 -10.43 -5.63
CA ILE A 32 -1.76 -9.73 -5.88
C ILE A 32 -0.64 -10.56 -5.24
N ASP A 33 0.40 -10.81 -6.00
CA ASP A 33 1.69 -11.29 -5.54
C ASP A 33 2.69 -10.15 -5.71
N LEU A 34 3.38 -9.81 -4.63
CA LEU A 34 4.36 -8.73 -4.63
C LEU A 34 5.76 -9.33 -4.67
N THR A 35 6.53 -9.01 -5.70
CA THR A 35 7.93 -9.45 -5.82
C THR A 35 8.85 -8.25 -5.90
N TRP A 36 10.05 -8.37 -5.33
CA TRP A 36 11.09 -7.35 -5.44
C TRP A 36 12.44 -8.00 -5.72
N ARG A 37 13.25 -7.32 -6.54
CA ARG A 37 14.55 -7.83 -6.99
C ARG A 37 15.61 -6.75 -6.90
N ASN A 38 16.74 -7.12 -6.31
CA ASN A 38 17.95 -6.31 -6.16
C ASN A 38 17.67 -4.91 -5.59
N LEU A 39 16.70 -4.82 -4.67
CA LEU A 39 16.22 -3.56 -4.13
C LEU A 39 17.29 -2.92 -3.26
N THR A 40 17.73 -1.74 -3.65
CA THR A 40 18.78 -0.98 -2.95
C THR A 40 18.32 0.45 -2.74
N TYR A 41 18.45 0.96 -1.51
CA TYR A 41 18.03 2.32 -1.17
C TYR A 41 19.09 3.02 -0.31
N LYS A 42 19.48 4.22 -0.77
CA LYS A 42 20.58 5.00 -0.20
C LYS A 42 20.05 6.35 0.28
N VAL A 43 20.33 6.70 1.53
CA VAL A 43 19.99 8.02 2.10
C VAL A 43 21.24 8.87 2.27
N LYS A 44 21.09 10.19 2.11
CA LYS A 44 22.15 11.14 2.46
C LYS A 44 22.23 11.24 3.99
N SER A 45 23.42 11.01 4.52
CA SER A 45 23.78 11.25 5.91
C SER A 45 24.91 12.29 5.94
N GLY A 46 25.08 13.02 7.04
CA GLY A 46 26.09 14.08 7.14
C GLY A 46 27.54 13.64 6.86
N LYS A 47 27.82 12.33 6.88
CA LYS A 47 29.12 11.72 6.57
C LYS A 47 29.19 11.02 5.19
N GLY A 48 28.16 11.11 4.35
CA GLY A 48 28.11 10.47 3.03
C GLY A 48 26.78 9.80 2.71
N ARG A 49 26.74 8.91 1.70
CA ARG A 49 25.55 8.08 1.42
C ARG A 49 25.59 6.82 2.28
N LYS A 50 24.49 6.51 2.96
CA LYS A 50 24.33 5.28 3.73
C LYS A 50 23.32 4.37 3.05
N ASN A 51 23.70 3.13 2.79
CA ASN A 51 22.77 2.09 2.33
C ASN A 51 21.87 1.71 3.52
N ILE A 52 20.55 1.83 3.34
CA ILE A 52 19.56 1.40 4.33
C ILE A 52 18.98 0.05 3.94
N VAL A 53 18.79 -0.17 2.64
CA VAL A 53 18.43 -1.45 2.03
C VAL A 53 19.49 -1.73 0.98
N ASP A 54 20.03 -2.94 0.96
CA ASP A 54 21.15 -3.31 0.09
C ASP A 54 20.88 -4.66 -0.58
N ASN A 55 20.70 -4.66 -1.90
CA ASN A 55 20.49 -5.83 -2.75
C ASN A 55 19.46 -6.85 -2.20
N MET A 56 18.33 -6.36 -1.70
CA MET A 56 17.29 -7.22 -1.13
C MET A 56 16.37 -7.77 -2.24
N SER A 57 16.10 -9.07 -2.20
CA SER A 57 15.15 -9.73 -3.09
C SER A 57 14.19 -10.62 -2.29
N GLY A 58 12.97 -10.77 -2.76
CA GLY A 58 11.98 -11.60 -2.09
C GLY A 58 10.59 -11.50 -2.72
N GLU A 59 9.66 -12.21 -2.11
CA GLU A 59 8.28 -12.33 -2.56
C GLU A 59 7.32 -12.37 -1.37
N ALA A 60 6.15 -11.76 -1.55
CA ALA A 60 5.00 -11.88 -0.67
C ALA A 60 3.78 -12.29 -1.51
N SER A 61 3.40 -13.56 -1.40
CA SER A 61 2.31 -14.15 -2.19
C SER A 61 0.96 -13.92 -1.53
N SER A 62 -0.08 -13.82 -2.35
CA SER A 62 -1.45 -13.61 -1.92
C SER A 62 -1.94 -14.70 -0.98
N GLY A 63 -2.70 -14.31 0.05
CA GLY A 63 -3.24 -15.24 1.05
C GLY A 63 -2.23 -15.72 2.09
N THR A 64 -0.99 -15.22 2.05
CA THR A 64 0.04 -15.51 3.06
C THR A 64 0.33 -14.28 3.92
N LEU A 65 0.75 -14.53 5.17
CA LEU A 65 1.24 -13.50 6.07
C LEU A 65 2.77 -13.41 5.96
N THR A 66 3.27 -12.35 5.33
CA THR A 66 4.72 -12.11 5.24
C THR A 66 5.17 -11.14 6.34
N ALA A 67 6.16 -11.55 7.13
CA ALA A 67 6.70 -10.77 8.24
C ALA A 67 8.17 -10.36 7.99
N ILE A 68 8.48 -9.08 8.22
CA ILE A 68 9.85 -8.56 8.16
C ILE A 68 10.39 -8.44 9.60
N MET A 69 11.42 -9.22 9.92
CA MET A 69 12.02 -9.27 11.26
C MET A 69 13.47 -8.78 11.25
N GLY A 70 13.93 -8.23 12.37
CA GLY A 70 15.30 -7.74 12.52
C GLY A 70 15.47 -6.70 13.63
N PRO A 71 16.71 -6.31 13.98
CA PRO A 71 16.99 -5.34 15.05
C PRO A 71 16.46 -3.94 14.71
N SER A 72 16.32 -3.09 15.74
CA SER A 72 15.97 -1.68 15.53
C SER A 72 17.02 -0.99 14.66
N GLY A 73 16.59 -0.17 13.70
CA GLY A 73 17.50 0.50 12.76
C GLY A 73 17.98 -0.34 11.57
N ALA A 74 17.55 -1.60 11.44
CA ALA A 74 17.91 -2.47 10.30
C ALA A 74 17.28 -2.07 8.95
N GLY A 75 16.43 -1.04 8.90
CA GLY A 75 15.77 -0.60 7.67
C GLY A 75 14.44 -1.30 7.35
N LYS A 76 13.83 -2.02 8.29
CA LYS A 76 12.53 -2.72 8.08
C LYS A 76 11.42 -1.79 7.58
N THR A 77 11.21 -0.68 8.30
CA THR A 77 10.21 0.33 7.92
C THR A 77 10.56 0.97 6.57
N THR A 78 11.85 1.10 6.26
CA THR A 78 12.31 1.62 4.96
C THR A 78 12.01 0.64 3.82
N LEU A 79 12.31 -0.65 4.00
CA LEU A 79 11.97 -1.71 3.06
C LEU A 79 10.46 -1.73 2.81
N LEU A 80 9.67 -1.70 3.88
CA LEU A 80 8.21 -1.66 3.78
C LEU A 80 7.70 -0.43 3.04
N ASN A 81 8.25 0.75 3.30
CA ASN A 81 7.88 1.99 2.60
C ASN A 81 8.19 1.94 1.10
N LEU A 82 9.26 1.24 0.70
CA LEU A 82 9.59 1.02 -0.72
C LEU A 82 8.60 0.05 -1.37
N LEU A 83 8.28 -1.05 -0.67
CA LEU A 83 7.33 -2.07 -1.13
C LEU A 83 5.90 -1.54 -1.26
N THR A 84 5.47 -0.66 -0.35
CA THR A 84 4.14 -0.03 -0.42
C THR A 84 4.08 1.14 -1.41
N GLY A 85 5.23 1.65 -1.87
CA GLY A 85 5.31 2.83 -2.73
C GLY A 85 5.14 4.15 -1.99
N PHE A 86 5.25 4.14 -0.65
CA PHE A 86 5.35 5.36 0.14
C PHE A 86 6.64 6.14 -0.20
N TYR A 87 7.73 5.43 -0.51
CA TYR A 87 8.92 5.98 -1.14
C TYR A 87 9.03 5.46 -2.57
N ASP A 88 8.55 6.25 -3.52
CA ASP A 88 8.50 5.85 -4.93
C ASP A 88 9.73 6.28 -5.75
N LYS A 89 10.68 7.01 -5.13
CA LYS A 89 11.84 7.56 -5.83
C LYS A 89 13.16 7.28 -5.09
N GLY A 90 14.21 7.06 -5.87
CA GLY A 90 15.58 6.98 -5.35
C GLY A 90 16.02 5.60 -4.84
N TYR A 91 15.29 4.54 -5.19
CA TYR A 91 15.75 3.16 -5.05
C TYR A 91 16.24 2.63 -6.39
N GLU A 92 17.18 1.70 -6.33
CA GLU A 92 17.65 0.87 -7.45
C GLU A 92 16.98 -0.50 -7.32
N GLY A 93 16.76 -1.20 -8.45
CA GLY A 93 16.07 -2.49 -8.48
C GLY A 93 14.62 -2.40 -8.96
N GLU A 94 13.87 -3.48 -8.79
CA GLU A 94 12.51 -3.60 -9.32
C GLU A 94 11.53 -4.06 -8.24
N VAL A 95 10.32 -3.50 -8.28
CA VAL A 95 9.17 -3.98 -7.53
C VAL A 95 8.06 -4.30 -8.53
N GLN A 96 7.56 -5.52 -8.47
CA GLN A 96 6.59 -6.07 -9.42
C GLN A 96 5.35 -6.58 -8.68
N THR A 97 4.21 -6.46 -9.35
CA THR A 97 2.93 -7.05 -8.95
C THR A 97 2.51 -8.07 -9.99
N ASN A 98 2.29 -9.32 -9.60
CA ASN A 98 1.95 -10.44 -10.51
C ASN A 98 2.93 -10.60 -11.68
N GLY A 99 4.23 -10.31 -11.45
CA GLY A 99 5.29 -10.39 -12.46
C GLY A 99 5.38 -9.20 -13.43
N PHE A 100 4.51 -8.20 -13.30
CA PHE A 100 4.57 -6.96 -14.07
C PHE A 100 5.10 -5.80 -13.21
N VAL A 101 5.67 -4.78 -13.85
CA VAL A 101 6.06 -3.55 -13.15
C VAL A 101 4.87 -3.01 -12.36
N ARG A 102 5.06 -2.75 -11.07
CA ARG A 102 3.99 -2.34 -10.15
C ARG A 102 3.30 -1.06 -10.66
N ASP A 103 2.00 -1.16 -10.96
CA ASP A 103 1.15 0.02 -11.13
C ASP A 103 0.76 0.55 -9.74
N GLN A 104 1.37 1.67 -9.34
CA GLN A 104 1.13 2.27 -8.03
C GLN A 104 -0.34 2.67 -7.81
N ALA A 105 -1.05 3.11 -8.85
CA ALA A 105 -2.43 3.57 -8.73
C ALA A 105 -3.41 2.40 -8.55
N LEU A 106 -3.14 1.26 -9.18
CA LEU A 106 -3.89 0.02 -8.94
C LEU A 106 -3.54 -0.60 -7.59
N PHE A 107 -2.24 -0.68 -7.28
CA PHE A 107 -1.75 -1.22 -6.02
C PHE A 107 -2.31 -0.46 -4.80
N ASN A 108 -2.36 0.87 -4.84
CA ASN A 108 -2.94 1.69 -3.76
C ASN A 108 -4.45 1.48 -3.54
N LYS A 109 -5.19 0.97 -4.53
CA LYS A 109 -6.62 0.66 -4.39
C LYS A 109 -6.86 -0.68 -3.70
N GLN A 110 -5.89 -1.57 -3.74
CA GLN A 110 -5.99 -2.94 -3.23
C GLN A 110 -5.14 -3.17 -1.96
N SER A 111 -4.22 -2.26 -1.65
CA SER A 111 -3.36 -2.33 -0.48
C SER A 111 -3.75 -1.31 0.59
N CYS A 112 -3.37 -1.61 1.83
CA CYS A 112 -3.47 -0.70 2.96
C CYS A 112 -2.13 -0.68 3.69
N TYR A 113 -1.65 0.50 4.04
CA TYR A 113 -0.44 0.67 4.83
C TYR A 113 -0.80 1.27 6.19
N VAL A 114 -0.37 0.62 7.27
CA VAL A 114 -0.52 1.09 8.64
C VAL A 114 0.84 1.54 9.15
N MET A 115 0.93 2.77 9.64
CA MET A 115 2.17 3.39 10.09
C MET A 115 2.56 2.90 11.48
N GLN A 116 3.84 3.06 11.86
CA GLN A 116 4.32 2.72 13.20
C GLN A 116 3.71 3.59 14.29
N GLU A 117 3.51 4.87 13.97
CA GLU A 117 2.95 5.88 14.84
C GLU A 117 1.62 6.34 14.24
N ASP A 118 0.58 6.39 15.07
CA ASP A 118 -0.76 6.76 14.65
C ASP A 118 -0.81 8.24 14.29
N ARG A 119 -1.09 8.51 13.01
CA ARG A 119 -1.35 9.86 12.49
C ARG A 119 -2.85 10.11 12.36
N LEU A 120 -3.54 10.09 13.50
CA LEU A 120 -4.96 10.41 13.57
C LEU A 120 -5.16 11.92 13.67
N LEU A 121 -6.27 12.41 13.13
CA LEU A 121 -6.69 13.80 13.31
C LEU A 121 -7.29 13.94 14.72
N PRO A 122 -6.67 14.73 15.63
CA PRO A 122 -7.11 14.78 17.03
C PRO A 122 -8.53 15.33 17.21
N ALA A 123 -9.01 16.07 16.22
CA ALA A 123 -10.34 16.69 16.21
C ALA A 123 -11.48 15.74 15.80
N LEU A 124 -11.17 14.53 15.32
CA LEU A 124 -12.17 13.58 14.85
C LEU A 124 -12.38 12.46 15.86
N THR A 125 -13.63 12.04 16.03
CA THR A 125 -13.97 10.80 16.71
C THR A 125 -13.58 9.58 15.87
N VAL A 126 -13.47 8.41 16.52
CA VAL A 126 -13.18 7.14 15.84
C VAL A 126 -14.18 6.86 14.71
N HIS A 127 -15.46 7.11 14.96
CA HIS A 127 -16.52 6.92 13.97
C HIS A 127 -16.30 7.80 12.74
N GLU A 128 -16.07 9.10 12.94
CA GLU A 128 -15.85 10.06 11.84
C GLU A 128 -14.61 9.72 11.01
N ALA A 129 -13.51 9.32 11.65
CA ALA A 129 -12.28 8.92 10.96
C ALA A 129 -12.51 7.68 10.06
N ILE A 130 -13.27 6.69 10.54
CA ILE A 130 -13.62 5.50 9.77
C ILE A 130 -14.58 5.85 8.64
N SER A 131 -15.65 6.63 8.90
CA SER A 131 -16.61 7.07 7.89
C SER A 131 -15.91 7.81 6.75
N MET A 132 -15.03 8.77 7.07
CA MET A 132 -14.24 9.51 6.08
C MET A 132 -13.34 8.57 5.25
N SER A 133 -12.73 7.57 5.89
CA SER A 133 -11.88 6.59 5.20
C SER A 133 -12.68 5.71 4.23
N VAL A 134 -13.91 5.32 4.60
CA VAL A 134 -14.82 4.56 3.75
C VAL A 134 -15.24 5.39 2.54
N GLU A 135 -15.66 6.64 2.75
CA GLU A 135 -16.09 7.54 1.68
C GLU A 135 -14.97 7.81 0.65
N LEU A 136 -13.74 7.99 1.11
CA LEU A 136 -12.59 8.23 0.22
C LEU A 136 -12.16 6.98 -0.55
N ARG A 137 -12.30 5.78 0.02
CA ARG A 137 -11.91 4.50 -0.62
C ARG A 137 -13.01 3.90 -1.48
N MET A 138 -14.27 4.10 -1.13
CA MET A 138 -15.44 3.56 -1.81
C MET A 138 -16.31 4.70 -2.34
N PRO A 139 -15.91 5.34 -3.47
CA PRO A 139 -16.77 6.32 -4.11
C PRO A 139 -18.09 5.64 -4.48
N SER A 140 -19.20 6.23 -4.03
CA SER A 140 -20.53 5.70 -4.31
C SER A 140 -20.77 5.68 -5.83
N ALA A 141 -21.65 4.81 -6.32
CA ALA A 141 -21.98 4.75 -7.74
C ALA A 141 -22.50 6.11 -8.28
N GLN A 142 -23.05 6.95 -7.41
CA GLN A 142 -23.60 8.27 -7.74
C GLN A 142 -22.50 9.33 -7.97
N ASP A 143 -21.32 9.19 -7.35
CA ASP A 143 -20.20 10.14 -7.50
C ASP A 143 -19.46 9.99 -8.83
N LYS A 144 -19.46 8.78 -9.41
CA LYS A 144 -18.85 8.52 -10.72
C LYS A 144 -19.60 9.22 -11.86
N GLN A 145 -20.92 9.40 -11.71
CA GLN A 145 -21.76 10.01 -12.74
C GLN A 145 -21.61 11.54 -12.79
N LYS A 146 -21.35 12.19 -11.65
CA LYS A 146 -21.04 13.64 -11.60
C LYS A 146 -19.65 14.00 -12.12
N LYS A 147 -18.66 13.09 -12.02
CA LYS A 147 -17.30 13.35 -12.51
C LYS A 147 -17.13 13.13 -14.03
N ALA A 148 -18.08 12.45 -14.66
CA ALA A 148 -18.05 12.12 -16.10
C ALA A 148 -18.82 13.10 -17.00
N SER A 149 -19.50 14.11 -16.46
CA SER A 149 -20.05 15.20 -17.28
C SER A 149 -18.96 16.25 -17.51
N PRO A 150 -18.35 16.35 -18.71
CA PRO A 150 -17.52 17.50 -19.03
C PRO A 150 -18.38 18.75 -18.89
N LEU A 151 -17.82 19.75 -18.21
CA LEU A 151 -18.37 21.09 -18.08
C LEU A 151 -18.67 21.61 -19.49
N ASN A 152 -19.94 21.57 -19.90
CA ASN A 152 -20.37 22.00 -21.22
C ASN A 152 -20.23 23.53 -21.30
N SER A 153 -19.39 23.98 -22.25
CA SER A 153 -19.41 25.27 -22.95
C SER A 153 -20.05 26.47 -22.23
N ARG A 154 -19.22 27.40 -21.77
CA ARG A 154 -19.55 28.83 -21.72
C ARG A 154 -18.45 29.60 -22.42
N ASP A 155 -18.62 29.72 -23.73
CA ASP A 155 -18.35 30.90 -24.54
C ASP A 155 -19.49 30.99 -25.58
#